data_AF-A0A937B007-F1
#
_entry.id   AF-A0A937B007-F1
#
_cell.length_a   1.000
_cell.length_b   1.000
_cell.length_c   1.000
_cell.angle_alpha   90.00
_cell.angle_beta   90.00
_cell.angle_gamma   90.00
#
_symmetry.space_group_name_H-M   'P 1'
#
loop_
_entity.id
_entity.type
_entity.pdbx_description
1 polymer ?
#
loop_
_entity_poly.entity_id
_entity_poly.type
_entity_poly.pdbx_seq_one_letter_code
_entity_poly.pdbx_strand_id
1 'polypeptide(L)' 'MSRRISSILFNLARLQADIDREQRRPGPDWIALLRLKLLRLRLKARMQAAIVSAAGHRRRPGQVTA' A
#
# COMPACT_ATOMS: atom_id res chain seq x y z
N MET A 1 13.52 -3.95 7.21
CA MET A 1 12.35 -3.65 6.35
C MET A 1 12.70 -2.50 5.42
N SER A 2 12.35 -2.55 4.13
CA SER A 2 12.72 -1.47 3.19
C SER A 2 12.07 -0.14 3.59
N ARG A 3 12.83 0.97 3.62
CA ARG A 3 12.29 2.32 3.92
C ARG A 3 11.08 2.68 3.06
N ARG A 4 11.07 2.19 1.81
CA ARG A 4 9.96 2.35 0.86
C ARG A 4 8.70 1.63 1.31
N ILE A 5 8.81 0.41 1.84
CA ILE A 5 7.67 -0.37 2.34
C ILE A 5 7.10 0.27 3.60
N SER A 6 7.96 0.71 4.54
CA SER A 6 7.53 1.40 5.76
C SER A 6 6.78 2.70 5.45
N SER A 7 7.25 3.50 4.49
CA SER A 7 6.55 4.71 4.04
C SER A 7 5.17 4.40 3.44
N ILE A 8 5.05 3.33 2.65
CA ILE A 8 3.76 2.92 2.08
C ILE A 8 2.79 2.46 3.18
N LEU A 9 3.25 1.71 4.18
CA LEU A 9 2.43 1.29 5.31
C LEU A 9 1.92 2.47 6.13
N PHE A 10 2.79 3.45 6.41
CA PHE A 10 2.40 4.67 7.11
C PHE A 10 1.30 5.43 6.33
N ASN A 11 1.47 5.59 5.03
CA ASN A 11 0.47 6.25 4.18
C ASN A 11 -0.85 5.47 4.13
N LEU A 12 -0.80 4.14 4.11
CA LEU A 12 -2.00 3.30 4.18
C LEU A 12 -2.74 3.46 5.51
N ALA A 13 -2.02 3.52 6.63
CA ALA A 13 -2.61 3.71 7.95
C ALA A 13 -3.29 5.08 8.07
N ARG A 14 -2.62 6.15 7.61
CA ARG A 14 -3.19 7.50 7.57
C ARG A 14 -4.45 7.54 6.71
N LEU A 15 -4.41 6.95 5.52
CA LEU A 15 -5.54 6.94 4.61
C LEU A 15 -6.73 6.14 5.16
N GLN A 16 -6.47 5.07 5.92
CA GLN A 16 -7.52 4.33 6.61
C GLN A 16 -8.22 5.21 7.66
N ALA A 17 -7.46 5.99 8.44
CA ALA A 17 -8.02 6.92 9.41
C ALA A 17 -8.89 8.00 8.73
N ASP A 18 -8.46 8.51 7.57
CA ASP A 18 -9.24 9.49 6.79
C ASP A 18 -10.55 8.88 6.26
N ILE A 19 -10.50 7.62 5.79
CA ILE A 19 -11.69 6.85 5.38
C ILE A 19 -12.65 6.68 6.56
N ASP A 20 -12.14 6.22 7.71
CA ASP A 20 -12.94 5.97 8.90
C ASP A 20 -13.60 7.26 9.40
N ARG A 21 -12.87 8.39 9.30
CA ARG A 21 -13.38 9.71 9.65
C ARG A 21 -14.52 10.14 8.73
N GLU A 22 -14.37 10.02 7.41
CA GLU A 22 -15.43 10.41 6.46
C GLU A 22 -16.65 9.47 6.56
N GLN A 23 -16.45 8.17 6.79
CA GLN A 23 -17.56 7.22 6.98
C GLN A 23 -18.39 7.50 8.23
N ARG A 24 -17.76 8.01 9.30
CA ARG A 24 -18.46 8.35 10.56
C ARG A 24 -19.09 9.74 10.54
N ARG A 25 -18.83 10.54 9.50
CA ARG A 25 -19.38 11.90 9.41
C ARG A 25 -20.90 11.84 9.23
N PRO A 26 -21.68 12.64 9.98
CA PRO A 26 -23.10 12.81 9.70
C PRO A 26 -23.25 13.52 8.34
N GLY A 27 -23.81 12.79 7.36
CA GLY A 27 -23.80 13.17 5.95
C GLY A 27 -22.43 12.94 5.27
N PRO A 28 -22.01 11.68 5.05
CA PRO A 28 -20.75 11.37 4.38
C PRO A 28 -20.72 11.93 2.96
N ASP A 29 -19.59 12.52 2.56
CA ASP A 29 -19.33 12.78 1.15
C ASP A 29 -18.92 11.47 0.48
N TRP A 30 -19.88 10.85 -0.22
CA TRP A 30 -19.69 9.59 -0.91
C TRP A 30 -18.63 9.67 -2.03
N ILE A 31 -18.48 10.83 -2.68
CA ILE A 31 -17.48 11.01 -3.73
C ILE A 31 -16.09 11.10 -3.10
N ALA A 32 -15.94 11.87 -2.02
CA ALA A 32 -14.69 11.92 -1.25
C ALA A 32 -14.32 10.52 -0.72
N LEU A 33 -15.29 9.79 -0.17
CA LEU A 33 -15.09 8.44 0.35
C LEU A 33 -14.65 7.46 -0.76
N LEU A 34 -15.27 7.54 -1.94
CA LEU A 34 -14.87 6.71 -3.09
C LEU A 34 -13.44 7.03 -3.52
N ARG A 35 -13.07 8.32 -3.58
CA ARG A 35 -11.70 8.77 -3.92
C ARG A 35 -10.67 8.26 -2.91
N LEU A 36 -10.96 8.33 -1.62
CA LEU A 36 -10.09 7.81 -0.56
C LEU A 36 -9.92 6.29 -0.68
N LYS A 37 -11.00 5.54 -0.90
CA LYS A 37 -10.95 4.08 -1.10
C LYS A 37 -10.16 3.70 -2.36
N LEU A 38 -10.33 4.44 -3.46
CA LEU A 38 -9.55 4.23 -4.69
C LEU A 38 -8.05 4.49 -4.46
N LEU A 39 -7.71 5.55 -3.73
CA LEU A 39 -6.33 5.86 -3.36
C LEU A 39 -5.73 4.72 -2.52
N ARG A 40 -6.52 4.11 -1.62
CA ARG A 40 -6.10 2.98 -0.79
C ARG A 40 -5.77 1.75 -1.64
N LEU A 41 -6.62 1.43 -2.62
CA LEU A 41 -6.39 0.33 -3.56
C LEU A 41 -5.09 0.55 -4.36
N ARG A 42 -4.86 1.77 -4.86
CA ARG A 42 -3.63 2.12 -5.60
C ARG A 42 -2.37 1.97 -4.73
N LEU A 43 -2.42 2.43 -3.47
CA LEU A 43 -1.31 2.27 -2.53
C LEU A 43 -1.05 0.79 -2.20
N LYS A 44 -2.10 -0.01 -2.01
CA LYS A 44 -1.99 -1.45 -1.78
C LYS A 44 -1.33 -2.15 -2.97
N ALA A 45 -1.73 -1.81 -4.20
CA ALA A 45 -1.10 -2.34 -5.42
C ALA A 45 0.40 -1.98 -5.50
N ARG A 46 0.77 -0.73 -5.19
CA ARG A 46 2.18 -0.30 -5.12
C ARG A 46 2.98 -1.04 -4.05
N MET A 47 2.36 -1.30 -2.90
CA MET A 47 2.98 -2.09 -1.84
C MET A 47 3.25 -3.52 -2.31
N GLN A 48 2.26 -4.14 -2.93
CA GLN A 48 2.36 -5.52 -3.42
C GLN A 48 3.45 -5.64 -4.48
N ALA A 49 3.52 -4.70 -5.43
CA ALA A 49 4.62 -4.62 -6.40
C ALA A 49 5.98 -4.46 -5.71
N ALA A 50 6.11 -3.59 -4.70
CA ALA A 50 7.36 -3.41 -3.96
C ALA A 50 7.79 -4.67 -3.20
N ILE A 51 6.84 -5.41 -2.63
CA ILE A 51 7.10 -6.69 -1.95
C ILE A 51 7.56 -7.74 -2.97
N VAL A 52 6.88 -7.86 -4.11
CA VAL A 52 7.26 -8.80 -5.19
C VAL A 52 8.66 -8.48 -5.73
N SER A 53 8.98 -7.20 -5.99
CA SER A 53 10.33 -6.81 -6.42
C SER A 53 11.40 -7.14 -5.38
N ALA A 54 11.11 -6.94 -4.09
CA ALA A 54 12.02 -7.28 -3.01
C ALA A 54 12.18 -8.80 -2.82
N ALA A 55 11.16 -9.60 -3.15
CA ALA A 55 11.21 -11.06 -3.14
C ALA A 55 11.95 -11.62 -4.37
N GLY A 56 11.80 -11.00 -5.54
CA GLY A 56 12.50 -11.37 -6.77
C GLY A 56 14.01 -11.19 -6.70
N HIS A 57 14.50 -10.18 -5.95
CA HIS A 57 15.93 -9.99 -5.70
C HIS A 57 16.57 -11.08 -4.82
N ARG A 58 15.78 -11.89 -4.10
CA ARG A 58 16.29 -13.01 -3.29
C ARG A 58 16.48 -14.32 -4.07
N ARG A 59 16.03 -14.39 -5.33
CA ARG A 59 16.26 -15.54 -6.22
C ARG A 59 17.24 -15.15 -7.34
N ARG A 60 18.54 -15.07 -7.03
CA ARG A 60 19.57 -15.34 -8.05
C ARG A 60 20.08 -16.77 -7.83
N PRO A 61 19.61 -17.77 -8.60
CA PRO A 61 20.25 -19.08 -8.63
C PRO A 61 21.48 -18.96 -9.54
N GLY A 62 22.68 -19.05 -8.96
CA GLY A 62 23.91 -18.80 -9.71
C GLY A 62 25.20 -19.24 -9.02
N GLN A 63 25.15 -20.23 -8.13
CA GLN A 63 26.36 -20.97 -7.73
C GLN A 63 26.08 -22.46 -7.87
N VAL A 64 26.13 -22.93 -9.11
CA VAL A 64 26.61 -24.28 -9.42
C VAL A 64 27.94 -24.03 -10.12
N THR A 65 29.02 -24.16 -9.37
CA THR A 65 30.38 -24.23 -9.91
C THR A 65 30.46 -25.47 -10.79
N ALA A 66 30.90 -25.26 -12.04
CA ALA A 66 31.30 -26.31 -12.96
C ALA A 66 32.54 -27.05 -12.45
#